data_AF-A0A425Y8T1-F1
#
_entry.id   AF-A0A425Y8T1-F1
#
_cell.length_a   1.000
_cell.length_b   1.000
_cell.length_c   1.000
_cell.angle_alpha   90.00
_cell.angle_beta   90.00
_cell.angle_gamma   90.00
#
_symmetry.space_group_name_H-M   'P 1'
#
loop_
_entity.id
_entity.type
_entity.pdbx_description
1 polymer ?
#
loop_
_entity_poly.entity_id
_entity_poly.type
_entity_poly.pdbx_seq_one_letter_code
_entity_poly.pdbx_strand_id
1 'polypeptide(L)'
;MLKLTPKQEKACHKYIELGDKSAAYRSAYNCMSMKPESINRKAHELFEKVNIRSRVEELQKEIAWRNELTIDSIIQELKRIILFNPKDLFNEEGNLKKISDLPYEVSAAISSADVSEVYQGSTLKRSNKIKFYNKLDALEKLAKHLGF
;
A
#
# COMPACT_ATOMS: atom_id res chain seq x y z
N MET A 1 -20.10 -20.67 -15.23
CA MET A 1 -19.90 -19.47 -14.39
C MET A 1 -21.20 -18.70 -14.27
N LEU A 2 -21.61 -18.30 -13.06
CA LEU A 2 -22.78 -17.44 -12.86
C LEU A 2 -22.44 -16.04 -13.40
N LYS A 3 -23.17 -15.59 -14.43
CA LYS A 3 -22.95 -14.30 -15.09
C LYS A 3 -23.26 -13.15 -14.13
N LEU A 4 -22.28 -12.26 -13.89
CA LEU A 4 -22.50 -11.06 -13.09
C LEU A 4 -23.38 -10.06 -13.84
N THR A 5 -24.22 -9.35 -13.08
CA THR A 5 -24.94 -8.19 -13.62
C THR A 5 -23.98 -7.01 -13.82
N PRO A 6 -24.30 -6.04 -14.71
CA PRO A 6 -23.46 -4.85 -14.91
C PRO A 6 -23.17 -4.05 -13.62
N LYS A 7 -24.13 -4.00 -12.69
CA LYS A 7 -23.94 -3.35 -11.38
C LYS A 7 -22.95 -4.11 -10.50
N GLN A 8 -23.03 -5.44 -10.50
CA GLN A 8 -22.10 -6.28 -9.75
C GLN A 8 -20.68 -6.19 -10.31
N GLU A 9 -20.53 -6.22 -11.63
CA GLU A 9 -19.24 -6.05 -12.29
C GLU A 9 -18.62 -4.68 -11.94
N LYS A 10 -19.44 -3.62 -12.03
CA LYS A 10 -19.02 -2.26 -11.63
C LYS A 10 -18.60 -2.19 -10.15
N ALA A 11 -19.32 -2.88 -9.26
CA ALA A 11 -18.96 -2.94 -7.85
C ALA A 11 -17.62 -3.66 -7.62
N CYS A 12 -17.34 -4.74 -8.35
CA CYS A 12 -16.05 -5.43 -8.28
C CYS A 12 -14.90 -4.50 -8.69
N HIS A 13 -15.00 -3.85 -9.85
CA HIS A 13 -13.99 -2.88 -10.30
C HIS A 13 -13.79 -1.72 -9.33
N LYS A 14 -14.88 -1.16 -8.79
CA LYS A 14 -14.78 -0.06 -7.83
C LYS A 14 -14.19 -0.50 -6.49
N TYR A 15 -14.36 -1.75 -6.09
CA TYR A 15 -13.71 -2.27 -4.89
C TYR A 15 -12.20 -2.38 -5.07
N ILE A 16 -11.74 -2.84 -6.23
CA ILE A 16 -10.32 -2.86 -6.57
C ILE A 16 -9.69 -1.47 -6.53
N GLU A 17 -10.40 -0.46 -7.03
CA GLU A 17 -9.93 0.93 -7.08
C GLU A 17 -9.90 1.59 -5.69
N LEU A 18 -10.91 1.34 -4.86
CA LEU A 18 -11.15 2.10 -3.63
C LEU A 18 -10.74 1.36 -2.35
N GLY A 19 -10.60 0.03 -2.38
CA GLY A 19 -10.34 -0.80 -1.21
C GLY A 19 -11.47 -0.89 -0.18
N ASP A 20 -12.57 -0.16 -0.36
CA ASP A 20 -13.71 -0.12 0.56
C ASP A 20 -15.00 -0.67 -0.08
N LYS A 21 -15.58 -1.69 0.57
CA LYS A 21 -16.81 -2.37 0.11
C LYS A 21 -17.98 -1.37 0.00
N SER A 22 -18.12 -0.45 0.96
CA SER A 22 -19.26 0.48 1.02
C SER A 22 -19.17 1.53 -0.08
N ALA A 23 -17.98 2.08 -0.33
CA ALA A 23 -17.72 3.04 -1.39
C ALA A 23 -17.94 2.41 -2.76
N ALA A 24 -17.46 1.18 -2.97
CA ALA A 24 -17.71 0.43 -4.19
C ALA A 24 -19.20 0.21 -4.46
N TYR A 25 -19.96 -0.15 -3.42
CA TYR A 25 -21.42 -0.30 -3.51
C TYR A 25 -22.10 1.03 -3.88
N ARG A 26 -21.72 2.15 -3.24
CA ARG A 26 -22.27 3.49 -3.57
C ARG A 26 -22.00 3.88 -5.02
N SER A 27 -20.85 3.53 -5.57
CA SER A 27 -20.52 3.81 -6.97
C SER A 27 -21.31 2.96 -7.97
N ALA A 28 -21.81 1.79 -7.55
CA ALA A 28 -22.49 0.83 -8.42
C ALA A 28 -24.01 0.82 -8.33
N TYR A 29 -24.57 1.23 -7.18
CA TYR A 29 -26.00 1.17 -6.88
C TYR A 29 -26.56 2.54 -6.52
N ASN A 30 -27.85 2.77 -6.78
CA ASN A 30 -28.53 3.98 -6.31
C ASN A 30 -28.69 3.91 -4.79
N CYS A 31 -27.99 4.81 -4.09
CA CYS A 31 -27.97 4.88 -2.63
C CYS A 31 -28.53 6.19 -2.08
N MET A 32 -29.17 7.04 -2.90
CA MET A 32 -29.57 8.40 -2.51
C MET A 32 -30.48 8.45 -1.27
N SER A 33 -31.35 7.45 -1.10
CA SER A 33 -32.28 7.36 0.05
C SER A 33 -31.84 6.35 1.10
N MET A 34 -30.59 5.86 1.03
CA MET A 34 -30.08 4.85 1.95
C MET A 34 -29.27 5.47 3.08
N LYS A 35 -29.51 5.01 4.31
CA LYS A 35 -28.65 5.35 5.46
C LYS A 35 -27.27 4.67 5.35
N PRO A 36 -26.19 5.27 5.88
CA PRO A 36 -24.85 4.68 5.82
C PRO A 36 -24.75 3.24 6.32
N GLU A 37 -25.46 2.89 7.39
CA GLU A 37 -25.46 1.55 8.00
C GLU A 37 -26.12 0.52 7.06
N SER A 38 -27.16 0.94 6.33
CA SER A 38 -27.82 0.09 5.33
C SER A 38 -26.91 -0.16 4.13
N ILE A 39 -26.15 0.85 3.70
CA ILE A 39 -25.15 0.70 2.63
C ILE A 39 -24.07 -0.28 3.07
N ASN A 40 -23.52 -0.12 4.27
CA ASN A 40 -22.47 -0.99 4.79
C ASN A 40 -22.92 -2.45 4.86
N ARG A 41 -24.11 -2.72 5.40
CA ARG A 41 -24.68 -4.08 5.47
C ARG A 41 -24.87 -4.71 4.08
N LYS A 42 -25.49 -3.98 3.14
CA LYS A 42 -25.71 -4.49 1.78
C LYS A 42 -24.41 -4.68 1.00
N ALA A 43 -23.43 -3.81 1.21
CA ALA A 43 -22.11 -3.98 0.66
C ALA A 43 -21.47 -5.26 1.18
N HIS A 44 -21.46 -5.48 2.50
CA HIS A 44 -20.92 -6.70 3.08
C HIS A 44 -21.58 -7.94 2.49
N GLU A 45 -22.92 -7.99 2.47
CA GLU A 45 -23.68 -9.11 1.90
C GLU A 45 -23.33 -9.36 0.43
N LEU A 46 -23.18 -8.29 -0.38
CA LEU A 46 -22.81 -8.41 -1.78
C LEU A 46 -21.43 -9.08 -1.96
N PHE A 47 -20.44 -8.66 -1.19
CA PHE A 47 -19.06 -9.17 -1.31
C PHE A 47 -18.84 -10.55 -0.69
N GLU A 48 -19.77 -11.05 0.12
CA GLU A 48 -19.76 -12.46 0.59
C GLU A 48 -20.28 -13.44 -0.48
N LYS A 49 -20.93 -12.96 -1.54
CA LYS A 49 -21.43 -13.85 -2.60
C LYS A 49 -20.26 -14.48 -3.36
N VAL A 50 -20.29 -15.79 -3.50
CA VAL A 50 -19.21 -16.59 -4.12
C VAL A 50 -18.80 -16.07 -5.49
N ASN A 51 -19.76 -15.69 -6.34
CA ASN A 51 -19.48 -15.16 -7.67
C ASN A 51 -18.82 -13.77 -7.65
N ILE A 52 -19.17 -12.91 -6.68
CA ILE A 52 -18.55 -11.60 -6.49
C ILE A 52 -17.12 -11.77 -5.97
N ARG A 53 -16.94 -12.62 -4.94
CA ARG A 53 -15.62 -12.96 -4.40
C ARG A 53 -14.70 -13.52 -5.48
N SER A 54 -15.18 -14.48 -6.27
CA SER A 54 -14.41 -15.07 -7.37
C SER A 54 -14.00 -14.01 -8.38
N ARG A 55 -14.90 -13.09 -8.75
CA ARG A 55 -14.56 -12.01 -9.69
C ARG A 55 -13.52 -11.04 -9.13
N VAL A 56 -13.61 -10.69 -7.85
CA VAL A 56 -12.60 -9.86 -7.18
C VAL A 56 -11.24 -10.56 -7.18
N GLU A 57 -11.20 -11.86 -6.89
CA GLU A 57 -9.97 -12.65 -6.93
C GLU A 57 -9.35 -12.71 -8.34
N GLU A 58 -10.18 -12.83 -9.39
CA GLU A 58 -9.73 -12.73 -10.79
C GLU A 58 -9.11 -11.36 -11.08
N LEU A 59 -9.79 -10.27 -10.74
CA LEU A 59 -9.27 -8.91 -10.95
C LEU A 59 -7.96 -8.66 -10.18
N GLN A 60 -7.85 -9.15 -8.95
CA GLN A 60 -6.62 -9.07 -8.17
C GLN A 60 -5.47 -9.82 -8.86
N LYS A 61 -5.73 -11.02 -9.41
CA LYS A 61 -4.74 -11.79 -10.17
C LYS A 61 -4.33 -11.07 -11.46
N GLU A 62 -5.27 -10.50 -12.20
CA GLU A 62 -5.00 -9.72 -13.41
C GLU A 62 -4.08 -8.52 -13.11
N ILE A 63 -4.33 -7.81 -12.01
CA ILE A 63 -3.51 -6.68 -11.58
C ILE A 63 -2.13 -7.14 -11.15
N ALA A 64 -2.05 -8.20 -10.34
CA ALA A 64 -0.78 -8.74 -9.89
C ALA A 64 0.07 -9.16 -11.10
N TRP A 65 -0.54 -9.86 -12.06
CA TRP A 65 0.12 -10.28 -13.29
C TRP A 65 0.61 -9.10 -14.13
N ARG A 66 -0.25 -8.11 -14.41
CA ARG A 66 0.11 -6.94 -15.22
C ARG A 66 1.22 -6.08 -14.61
N ASN A 67 1.40 -6.13 -13.29
CA ASN A 67 2.44 -5.39 -12.58
C ASN A 67 3.60 -6.28 -12.11
N GLU A 68 3.66 -7.53 -12.57
CA GLU A 68 4.72 -8.49 -12.19
C GLU A 68 4.86 -8.66 -10.66
N LEU A 69 3.75 -8.49 -9.94
CA LEU A 69 3.70 -8.65 -8.49
C LEU A 69 3.48 -10.12 -8.14
N THR A 70 4.36 -10.65 -7.30
CA THR A 70 4.24 -11.97 -6.69
C THR A 70 4.22 -11.83 -5.17
N ILE A 71 3.79 -12.88 -4.49
CA ILE A 71 3.92 -12.95 -3.03
C ILE A 71 5.37 -12.75 -2.61
N ASP A 72 6.31 -13.41 -3.29
CA ASP A 72 7.74 -13.33 -2.99
C ASP A 72 8.29 -11.91 -3.18
N SER A 73 7.88 -11.19 -4.23
CA SER A 73 8.32 -9.81 -4.44
C SER A 73 7.80 -8.87 -3.35
N ILE A 74 6.54 -9.04 -2.92
CA ILE A 74 5.97 -8.27 -1.79
C ILE A 74 6.71 -8.59 -0.48
N ILE A 75 6.98 -9.87 -0.21
CA ILE A 75 7.75 -10.29 0.98
C ILE A 75 9.16 -9.69 0.93
N GLN A 76 9.79 -9.64 -0.25
CA GLN A 76 11.11 -9.05 -0.42
C GLN A 76 11.10 -7.55 -0.06
N GLU A 77 10.08 -6.80 -0.48
CA GLU A 77 9.92 -5.38 -0.08
C GLU A 77 9.70 -5.23 1.43
N LEU A 78 8.82 -6.03 2.02
CA LEU A 78 8.59 -6.02 3.47
C LEU A 78 9.87 -6.32 4.25
N LYS A 79 10.67 -7.29 3.79
CA LYS A 79 11.96 -7.62 4.39
C LYS A 79 12.93 -6.44 4.37
N ARG A 80 12.95 -5.61 3.33
CA ARG A 80 13.82 -4.42 3.29
C ARG A 80 13.45 -3.43 4.38
N ILE A 81 12.16 -3.16 4.57
CA ILE A 81 11.67 -2.30 5.66
C ILE A 81 12.03 -2.90 7.04
N ILE A 82 11.88 -4.21 7.19
CA ILE A 82 12.10 -4.91 8.46
C ILE A 82 13.60 -5.00 8.80
N LEU A 83 14.44 -5.31 7.83
CA LEU A 83 15.87 -5.58 8.04
C LEU A 83 16.74 -4.34 7.85
N PHE A 84 16.16 -3.20 7.46
CA PHE A 84 16.86 -1.93 7.37
C PHE A 84 17.64 -1.62 8.65
N ASN A 85 18.92 -1.26 8.47
CA ASN A 85 19.82 -0.85 9.52
C ASN A 85 20.16 0.64 9.37
N PRO A 86 19.81 1.50 10.34
CA PRO A 86 20.12 2.92 10.30
C PRO A 86 21.60 3.26 10.12
N LYS A 87 22.53 2.36 10.48
CA LYS A 87 23.96 2.58 10.26
C LYS A 87 24.32 2.76 8.79
N ASP A 88 23.57 2.13 7.89
CA ASP A 88 23.87 2.14 6.46
C ASP A 88 23.63 3.52 5.82
N LEU A 89 22.94 4.42 6.52
CA LEU A 89 22.75 5.82 6.14
C LEU A 89 24.03 6.66 6.27
N PHE A 90 25.02 6.22 7.03
CA PHE A 90 26.19 7.02 7.37
C PHE A 90 27.46 6.47 6.71
N ASN A 91 28.36 7.36 6.31
CA ASN A 91 29.70 6.98 5.87
C ASN A 91 30.60 6.66 7.09
N GLU A 92 31.85 6.24 6.84
CA GLU A 92 32.81 5.87 7.89
C GLU A 92 33.13 7.02 8.86
N GLU A 93 32.94 8.26 8.43
CA GLU A 93 33.15 9.47 9.23
C GLU A 93 31.91 9.86 10.06
N GLY A 94 30.80 9.12 9.95
CA GLY A 94 29.54 9.42 10.64
C GLY A 94 28.67 10.47 9.94
N ASN A 95 29.03 10.89 8.73
CA ASN A 95 28.23 11.82 7.93
C ASN A 95 27.15 11.08 7.15
N LEU A 96 25.96 11.68 7.02
CA LEU A 96 24.88 11.12 6.22
C LEU A 96 25.33 11.01 4.75
N LYS A 97 25.22 9.81 4.18
CA LYS A 97 25.44 9.56 2.75
C LYS A 97 24.47 10.40 1.91
N LYS A 98 24.88 10.77 0.71
CA LYS A 98 23.95 11.40 -0.25
C LYS A 98 22.89 10.38 -0.65
N ILE A 99 21.70 10.85 -1.03
CA ILE A 99 20.60 9.99 -1.47
C ILE A 99 21.02 9.10 -2.65
N SER A 100 21.87 9.61 -3.55
CA SER A 100 22.44 8.85 -4.68
C SER A 100 23.34 7.70 -4.25
N ASP A 101 23.90 7.77 -3.04
CA ASP A 101 24.93 6.86 -2.54
C ASP A 101 24.34 5.87 -1.52
N LEU A 102 23.02 5.96 -1.26
CA LEU A 102 22.33 5.03 -0.38
C LEU A 102 22.15 3.66 -1.06
N PRO A 103 22.48 2.56 -0.38
CA PRO A 103 22.13 1.22 -0.85
C PRO A 103 20.63 1.11 -1.12
N TYR A 104 20.26 0.31 -2.11
CA TYR A 104 18.87 0.17 -2.53
C TYR A 104 17.97 -0.36 -1.40
N GLU A 105 18.50 -1.21 -0.54
CA GLU A 105 17.81 -1.75 0.63
C GLU A 105 17.42 -0.66 1.63
N VAL A 106 18.27 0.36 1.77
CA VAL A 106 18.03 1.52 2.63
C VAL A 106 17.02 2.45 1.99
N SER A 107 17.18 2.75 0.69
CA SER A 107 16.27 3.64 -0.01
C SER A 107 14.87 3.07 -0.12
N ALA A 108 14.72 1.75 -0.27
CA ALA A 108 13.42 1.06 -0.24
C ALA A 108 12.69 1.18 1.11
N ALA A 109 13.39 1.44 2.21
CA ALA A 109 12.79 1.65 3.52
C ALA A 109 12.35 3.11 3.78
N ILE A 110 12.72 4.05 2.91
CA ILE A 110 12.40 5.48 3.05
C ILE A 110 10.95 5.72 2.60
N SER A 111 10.15 6.31 3.48
CA SER A 111 8.77 6.72 3.16
C SER A 111 8.68 8.17 2.69
N SER A 112 9.64 9.02 3.06
CA SER A 112 9.70 10.44 2.67
C SER A 112 11.09 11.01 2.94
N ALA A 113 11.55 11.89 2.04
CA ALA A 113 12.78 12.66 2.21
C ALA A 113 12.49 14.14 1.93
N ASP A 114 12.67 14.98 2.94
CA ASP A 114 12.60 16.43 2.83
C ASP A 114 14.03 16.99 2.82
N VAL A 115 14.37 17.70 1.73
CA VAL A 115 15.65 18.39 1.60
C VAL A 115 15.39 19.89 1.64
N SER A 116 16.04 20.59 2.57
CA SER A 116 15.95 22.03 2.66
C SER A 116 17.32 22.67 2.77
N GLU A 117 17.45 23.88 2.26
CA GLU A 117 18.61 24.71 2.44
C GLU A 117 18.33 25.70 3.57
N VAL A 118 19.19 25.71 4.57
CA VAL A 118 19.08 26.51 5.78
C VAL A 118 20.31 27.38 5.89
N TYR A 119 20.12 28.69 5.88
CA TYR A 119 21.20 29.63 6.18
C TYR A 119 21.47 29.62 7.69
N GLN A 120 22.73 29.36 8.06
CA GLN A 120 23.20 29.47 9.43
C GLN A 120 24.23 30.60 9.48
N GLY A 121 23.75 31.83 9.77
CA GLY A 121 24.53 33.05 9.57
C GLY A 121 24.74 33.34 8.08
N SER A 122 26.00 33.49 7.67
CA SER A 122 26.40 33.69 6.26
C SER A 122 26.65 32.39 5.48
N THR A 123 26.51 31.22 6.11
CA THR A 123 26.80 29.92 5.47
C THR A 123 25.51 29.21 5.10
N LEU A 124 25.39 28.81 3.82
CA LEU A 124 24.32 27.93 3.35
C LEU A 124 24.61 26.49 3.79
N LYS A 125 23.70 25.88 4.57
CA LYS A 125 23.78 24.46 4.95
C LYS A 125 22.58 23.70 4.39
N ARG A 126 22.82 22.46 3.95
CA ARG A 126 21.74 21.55 3.53
C ARG A 126 21.28 20.72 4.72
N SER A 127 19.99 20.73 5.00
CA SER A 127 19.32 19.90 5.99
C SER A 127 18.54 18.80 5.29
N ASN A 128 18.70 17.55 5.74
CA ASN A 128 17.97 16.41 5.21
C ASN A 128 17.16 15.79 6.35
N LYS A 129 15.84 15.68 6.16
CA LYS A 129 14.95 14.96 7.07
C LYS A 129 14.42 13.73 6.33
N ILE A 130 14.73 12.55 6.85
CA ILE A 130 14.34 11.27 6.26
C ILE A 130 13.34 10.60 7.20
N LYS A 131 12.22 10.15 6.65
CA LYS A 131 11.24 9.31 7.34
C LYS A 131 11.27 7.91 6.72
N PHE A 132 11.06 6.91 7.56
CA PHE A 132 11.04 5.51 7.16
C PHE A 132 9.62 4.96 7.23
N TYR A 133 9.37 3.84 6.53
CA TYR A 133 8.17 3.06 6.77
C TYR A 133 8.17 2.47 8.18
N ASN A 134 6.98 2.26 8.74
CA ASN A 134 6.84 1.67 10.07
C ASN A 134 7.21 0.18 10.04
N LYS A 135 8.28 -0.17 10.74
CA LYS A 135 8.79 -1.54 10.85
C LYS A 135 7.78 -2.49 11.52
N LEU A 136 7.01 -2.02 12.51
CA LEU A 136 6.02 -2.86 13.20
C LEU A 136 4.86 -3.21 12.27
N ASP A 137 4.36 -2.25 11.48
CA ASP A 137 3.29 -2.51 10.51
C ASP A 137 3.74 -3.48 9.41
N ALA A 138 5.00 -3.37 8.97
CA ALA A 138 5.59 -4.30 8.00
C ALA A 138 5.73 -5.72 8.59
N LEU A 139 6.17 -5.83 9.86
CA LEU A 139 6.23 -7.10 10.58
C LEU A 139 4.86 -7.75 10.72
N GLU A 140 3.84 -6.99 11.09
CA GLU A 140 2.47 -7.52 11.24
C GLU A 140 1.93 -8.04 9.91
N LYS A 141 2.15 -7.30 8.82
CA LYS A 141 1.74 -7.73 7.46
C LYS A 141 2.47 -9.00 7.03
N LEU A 142 3.77 -9.09 7.30
CA LEU A 142 4.55 -10.28 6.99
C LEU A 142 4.11 -11.49 7.84
N ALA A 143 3.89 -11.30 9.14
CA ALA A 143 3.45 -12.34 10.07
C ALA A 143 2.10 -12.92 9.65
N LYS A 144 1.12 -12.07 9.30
CA LYS A 144 -0.19 -12.49 8.77
C LYS A 144 -0.06 -13.34 7.51
N HIS A 145 0.92 -13.05 6.65
CA HIS A 145 1.14 -13.82 5.43
C HIS A 145 1.76 -15.20 5.70
N LEU A 146 2.59 -15.30 6.74
CA LEU A 146 3.25 -16.55 7.15
C LEU A 146 2.39 -17.40 8.10
N GLY A 147 1.26 -16.87 8.58
CA GLY A 147 0.33 -17.59 9.46
C GLY A 147 0.77 -17.66 10.92
N PHE A 148 1.60 -16.72 11.38
CA PHE A 148 1.94 -16.55 12.80
C PHE A 148 0.85 -15.83 13.59
#